data_AF-A0AAU8W5Z3-F1
#
_entry.id   AF-A0AAU8W5Z3-F1
#
_cell.length_a   1.000
_cell.length_b   1.000
_cell.length_c   1.000
_cell.angle_alpha   90.00
_cell.angle_beta   90.00
_cell.angle_gamma   90.00
#
_symmetry.space_group_name_H-M   'P 1'
#
loop_
_entity.id
_entity.type
_entity.pdbx_description
1 polymer ?
#
loop_
_entity_poly.entity_id
_entity_poly.type
_entity_poly.pdbx_seq_one_letter_code
_entity_poly.pdbx_strand_id
1 'polypeptide(L)'
;MRNNSTWSRSSGQTAEWKNLSSYLQRAVIPLKGELTVGDDYTAGDFFDSVSFRGVQLASDDNMLPDSLKGFAPVVRGIAKSNAQITIKQNGYTIYQTYVSPGAFEISDLYSTSSSGDLLVEIKEADGSVNSYSVPFSSVPLLQRQGRIKYAVTLAKYRTNSNEQQESKFA
;
A
#
# COMPACT_ATOMS: atom_id res chain seq x y z
N MET A 1 -1.36 -9.18 -20.60
CA MET A 1 -2.12 -8.22 -21.43
C MET A 1 -3.58 -8.32 -21.05
N ARG A 2 -4.28 -7.19 -20.94
CA ARG A 2 -5.71 -7.13 -20.64
C ARG A 2 -6.41 -6.17 -21.60
N ASN A 3 -7.62 -6.52 -22.01
CA ASN A 3 -8.48 -5.70 -22.87
C ASN A 3 -9.91 -5.78 -22.33
N ASN A 4 -10.57 -4.64 -22.22
CA ASN A 4 -11.96 -4.54 -21.83
C ASN A 4 -12.74 -3.80 -22.93
N SER A 5 -13.77 -4.45 -23.45
CA SER A 5 -14.63 -3.92 -24.52
C SER A 5 -16.08 -4.31 -24.25
N THR A 6 -17.00 -3.38 -24.50
CA THR A 6 -18.44 -3.61 -24.35
C THR A 6 -19.13 -3.50 -25.69
N TRP A 7 -20.05 -4.42 -25.96
CA TRP A 7 -20.94 -4.37 -27.10
C TRP A 7 -22.34 -4.02 -26.62
N SER A 8 -22.96 -3.02 -27.24
CA SER A 8 -24.33 -2.61 -26.92
C SER A 8 -25.15 -2.41 -28.17
N ARG A 9 -26.39 -2.88 -28.14
CA ARG A 9 -27.36 -2.71 -29.22
C ARG A 9 -28.70 -2.30 -28.62
N SER A 10 -29.19 -1.14 -29.00
CA SER A 10 -30.53 -0.65 -28.63
C SER A 10 -31.51 -0.87 -29.79
N SER A 11 -32.79 -1.07 -29.49
CA SER A 11 -33.83 -1.26 -30.51
C SER A 11 -33.95 0.00 -31.36
N GLY A 12 -33.70 -0.13 -32.67
CA GLY A 12 -33.69 0.99 -33.62
C GLY A 12 -32.34 1.68 -33.82
N GLN A 13 -31.26 1.24 -33.16
CA GLN A 13 -29.90 1.76 -33.37
C GLN A 13 -28.94 0.67 -33.88
N THR A 14 -27.92 1.10 -34.62
CA THR A 14 -26.82 0.23 -35.07
C THR A 14 -26.04 -0.26 -33.87
N ALA A 15 -25.63 -1.53 -33.88
CA ALA A 15 -24.87 -2.09 -32.77
C ALA A 15 -23.47 -1.44 -32.70
N GLU A 16 -23.08 -0.95 -31.53
CA GLU A 16 -21.79 -0.27 -31.33
C GLU A 16 -20.84 -1.12 -30.47
N TRP A 17 -19.57 -1.12 -30.87
CA TRP A 17 -18.48 -1.73 -30.13
C TRP A 17 -17.63 -0.63 -29.50
N LYS A 18 -17.56 -0.59 -28.17
CA LYS A 18 -16.77 0.41 -27.44
C LYS A 18 -15.61 -0.26 -26.71
N ASN A 19 -14.37 0.11 -27.05
CA ASN A 19 -13.20 -0.30 -26.28
C ASN A 19 -13.04 0.62 -25.07
N LEU A 20 -13.04 0.06 -23.86
CA LEU A 20 -12.95 0.81 -22.61
C LEU A 20 -11.50 1.00 -22.17
N SER A 21 -10.71 -0.07 -22.22
CA SER A 21 -9.29 -0.02 -21.86
C SER A 21 -8.52 -1.18 -22.46
N SER A 22 -7.27 -0.92 -22.82
CA SER A 22 -6.31 -1.94 -23.24
C SER A 22 -4.95 -1.62 -22.65
N TYR A 23 -4.36 -2.56 -21.93
CA TYR A 23 -3.03 -2.37 -21.35
C TYR A 23 -2.24 -3.66 -21.20
N LEU A 24 -0.94 -3.49 -21.05
CA LEU A 24 0.03 -4.50 -20.68
C LEU A 24 0.70 -4.08 -19.38
N GLN A 25 0.72 -4.99 -18.41
CA GLN A 25 1.41 -4.82 -17.15
C GLN A 25 2.52 -5.86 -17.03
N ARG A 26 3.63 -5.46 -16.42
CA ARG A 26 4.75 -6.35 -16.10
C ARG A 26 5.41 -5.93 -14.79
N ALA A 27 5.53 -6.88 -13.86
CA ALA A 27 6.30 -6.69 -12.65
C ALA A 27 7.80 -6.52 -12.95
N VAL A 28 8.42 -5.53 -12.31
CA VAL A 28 9.85 -5.21 -12.34
C VAL A 28 10.43 -5.47 -10.95
N ILE A 29 10.73 -6.75 -10.69
CA ILE A 29 11.14 -7.26 -9.37
C ILE A 29 12.30 -6.46 -8.73
N PRO A 30 13.38 -6.08 -9.46
CA PRO A 30 14.49 -5.34 -8.87
C PRO A 30 14.08 -3.96 -8.31
N LEU A 31 13.01 -3.38 -8.84
CA LEU A 31 12.50 -2.07 -8.42
C LEU A 31 11.30 -2.17 -7.46
N LYS A 32 10.83 -3.39 -7.16
CA LYS A 32 9.58 -3.63 -6.42
C LYS A 32 8.41 -2.80 -6.98
N GLY A 33 8.33 -2.77 -8.31
CA GLY A 33 7.37 -1.94 -9.03
C GLY A 33 6.74 -2.65 -10.21
N GLU A 34 5.69 -2.06 -10.75
CA GLU A 34 4.97 -2.51 -11.93
C GLU A 34 5.13 -1.50 -13.06
N LEU A 35 5.45 -2.01 -14.25
CA LEU A 35 5.47 -1.25 -15.50
C LEU A 35 4.14 -1.49 -16.22
N THR A 36 3.35 -0.44 -16.39
CA THR A 36 2.11 -0.43 -17.18
C THR A 36 2.32 0.30 -18.49
N VAL A 37 1.84 -0.27 -19.58
CA VAL A 37 1.82 0.34 -20.92
C VAL A 37 0.40 0.21 -21.49
N GLY A 38 -0.23 1.34 -21.83
CA GLY A 38 -1.58 1.39 -22.38
C GLY A 38 -2.49 2.33 -21.62
N ASP A 39 -3.75 1.95 -21.49
CA ASP A 39 -4.78 2.68 -20.75
C ASP A 39 -4.76 2.32 -19.27
N ASP A 40 -4.55 3.31 -18.40
CA ASP A 40 -4.62 3.13 -16.94
C ASP A 40 -4.97 4.45 -16.22
N TYR A 41 -4.93 4.44 -14.89
CA TYR A 41 -5.24 5.59 -14.03
C TYR A 41 -4.08 5.90 -13.09
N THR A 42 -3.84 7.17 -12.78
CA THR A 42 -2.85 7.53 -11.75
C THR A 42 -3.37 7.20 -10.35
N ALA A 43 -2.45 6.90 -9.43
CA ALA A 43 -2.80 6.73 -8.02
C ALA A 43 -3.36 8.03 -7.45
N GLY A 44 -4.48 7.92 -6.72
CA GLY A 44 -5.19 9.04 -6.10
C GLY A 44 -4.62 9.49 -4.74
N ASP A 45 -3.39 9.10 -4.42
CA ASP A 45 -2.85 9.20 -3.04
C ASP A 45 -2.49 10.64 -2.64
N PHE A 46 -2.03 11.44 -3.60
CA PHE A 46 -1.60 12.84 -3.39
C PHE A 46 -2.36 13.85 -4.27
N PHE A 47 -2.83 13.39 -5.43
CA PHE A 47 -3.57 14.18 -6.42
C PHE A 47 -4.81 13.41 -6.85
N ASP A 48 -5.76 14.09 -7.49
CA ASP A 48 -6.91 13.41 -8.07
C ASP A 48 -6.46 12.36 -9.10
N SER A 49 -7.10 11.19 -9.06
CA SER A 49 -6.83 10.13 -10.03
C SER A 49 -7.28 10.58 -11.42
N VAL A 50 -6.34 10.57 -12.37
CA VAL A 50 -6.61 10.91 -13.76
C VAL A 50 -6.39 9.69 -14.65
N SER A 51 -7.28 9.51 -15.62
CA SER A 51 -7.12 8.45 -16.62
C SER A 51 -6.13 8.89 -17.69
N PHE A 52 -5.26 7.98 -18.10
CA PHE A 52 -4.20 8.25 -19.04
C PHE A 52 -4.00 7.12 -20.04
N ARG A 53 -3.39 7.46 -21.18
CA ARG A 53 -2.84 6.49 -22.12
C ARG A 53 -1.35 6.74 -22.31
N GLY A 54 -0.52 5.78 -21.92
CA GLY A 54 0.93 5.94 -21.98
C GLY A 54 1.69 4.85 -21.25
N VAL A 55 2.80 5.23 -20.63
CA VAL A 55 3.68 4.35 -19.87
C VAL A 55 3.75 4.84 -18.42
N GLN A 56 3.61 3.94 -17.47
CA GLN A 56 3.77 4.22 -16.06
C GLN A 56 4.68 3.18 -15.41
N LEU A 57 5.60 3.64 -14.58
CA LEU A 57 6.36 2.81 -13.66
C LEU A 57 6.06 3.26 -12.23
N ALA A 58 5.44 2.39 -11.44
CA ALA A 58 5.06 2.69 -10.06
C ALA A 58 5.52 1.59 -9.11
N SER A 59 5.83 1.94 -7.87
CA SER A 59 6.06 0.96 -6.80
C SER A 59 4.79 0.16 -6.51
N ASP A 60 4.89 -1.16 -6.38
CA ASP A 60 3.77 -2.05 -6.07
C ASP A 60 3.90 -2.60 -4.65
N ASP A 61 3.00 -2.17 -3.77
CA ASP A 61 2.95 -2.60 -2.38
C ASP A 61 2.58 -4.09 -2.24
N ASN A 62 1.98 -4.72 -3.26
CA ASN A 62 1.68 -6.15 -3.25
C ASN A 62 2.92 -7.03 -3.38
N MET A 63 4.02 -6.49 -3.91
CA MET A 63 5.31 -7.17 -3.98
C MET A 63 6.04 -7.18 -2.62
N LEU A 64 5.49 -6.53 -1.60
CA LEU A 64 6.01 -6.56 -0.25
C LEU A 64 5.44 -7.73 0.54
N PRO A 65 6.22 -8.33 1.48
CA PRO A 65 5.68 -9.21 2.50
C PRO A 65 4.51 -8.56 3.24
N ASP A 66 3.51 -9.34 3.64
CA ASP A 66 2.29 -8.81 4.27
C ASP A 66 2.56 -8.07 5.60
N SER A 67 3.61 -8.46 6.34
CA SER A 67 4.10 -7.73 7.53
C SER A 67 4.65 -6.34 7.21
N LEU A 68 4.96 -6.09 5.94
CA LEU A 68 5.38 -4.80 5.40
C LEU A 68 4.25 -4.10 4.62
N LYS A 69 3.01 -4.60 4.60
CA LYS A 69 1.89 -3.86 3.99
C LYS A 69 1.26 -2.91 5.00
N GLY A 70 0.82 -1.74 4.53
CA GLY A 70 0.20 -0.69 5.34
C GLY A 70 1.15 0.02 6.32
N PHE A 71 0.57 0.85 7.19
CA PHE A 71 1.29 1.60 8.22
C PHE A 71 1.17 0.88 9.56
N ALA A 72 2.31 0.56 10.17
CA ALA A 72 2.41 0.17 11.58
C ALA A 72 3.63 0.88 12.18
N PRO A 73 3.51 1.49 13.37
CA PRO A 73 4.59 2.20 14.03
C PRO A 73 5.68 1.20 14.42
N VAL A 74 6.91 1.70 14.48
CA VAL A 74 8.04 0.91 14.98
C VAL A 74 8.01 0.94 16.49
N VAL A 75 7.94 -0.23 17.13
CA VAL A 75 7.97 -0.36 18.58
C VAL A 75 9.42 -0.53 19.04
N ARG A 76 9.89 0.38 19.87
CA ARG A 76 11.27 0.38 20.42
C ARG A 76 11.20 0.24 21.94
N GLY A 77 12.11 -0.54 22.49
CA GLY A 77 12.22 -0.72 23.94
C GLY A 77 13.56 -1.29 24.35
N ILE A 78 13.75 -1.50 25.66
CA ILE A 78 14.92 -2.15 26.24
C ILE A 78 14.42 -3.31 27.09
N ALA A 79 14.89 -4.51 26.79
CA ALA A 79 14.69 -5.70 27.61
C ALA A 79 15.86 -5.83 28.59
N LYS A 80 15.57 -6.06 29.88
CA LYS A 80 16.61 -6.27 30.91
C LYS A 80 17.21 -7.68 30.85
N SER A 81 16.45 -8.64 30.34
CA SER A 81 16.79 -10.06 30.26
C SER A 81 16.28 -10.67 28.94
N ASN A 82 16.31 -12.01 28.84
CA ASN A 82 15.60 -12.69 27.76
C ASN A 82 14.10 -12.51 27.99
N ALA A 83 13.48 -11.65 27.19
CA ALA A 83 12.11 -11.21 27.41
C ALA A 83 11.19 -11.69 26.28
N GLN A 84 9.95 -11.99 26.65
CA GLN A 84 8.85 -12.20 25.72
C GLN A 84 8.13 -10.88 25.51
N ILE A 85 8.09 -10.41 24.26
CA ILE A 85 7.38 -9.20 23.87
C ILE A 85 6.03 -9.60 23.29
N THR A 86 4.95 -9.09 23.87
CA THR A 86 3.57 -9.31 23.42
C THR A 86 2.97 -7.95 23.08
N ILE A 87 2.48 -7.79 21.86
CA ILE A 87 1.82 -6.56 21.43
C ILE A 87 0.34 -6.86 21.24
N LYS A 88 -0.49 -6.07 21.92
CA LYS A 88 -1.94 -6.16 21.90
C LYS A 88 -2.56 -4.90 21.32
N GLN A 89 -3.66 -5.07 20.63
CA GLN A 89 -4.50 -3.96 20.17
C GLN A 89 -5.96 -4.32 20.45
N ASN A 90 -6.71 -3.40 21.07
CA ASN A 90 -8.09 -3.63 21.50
C ASN A 90 -8.27 -4.93 22.32
N GLY A 91 -7.25 -5.30 23.12
CA GLY A 91 -7.24 -6.49 23.96
C GLY A 91 -6.81 -7.79 23.27
N TYR A 92 -6.62 -7.81 21.95
CA TYR A 92 -6.18 -9.00 21.20
C TYR A 92 -4.68 -8.97 20.96
N THR A 93 -3.99 -10.10 21.15
CA THR A 93 -2.57 -10.25 20.80
C THR A 93 -2.41 -10.30 19.28
N ILE A 94 -1.72 -9.31 18.72
CA ILE A 94 -1.46 -9.19 17.29
C ILE A 94 -0.03 -9.60 16.92
N TYR A 95 0.88 -9.62 17.88
CA TYR A 95 2.27 -9.99 17.66
C TYR A 95 2.90 -10.53 18.96
N GLN A 96 3.76 -11.53 18.84
CA GLN A 96 4.48 -12.10 19.96
C GLN A 96 5.84 -12.63 19.51
N THR A 97 6.93 -12.21 20.17
CA THR A 97 8.28 -12.67 19.89
C THR A 97 9.15 -12.73 21.14
N TYR A 98 10.30 -13.40 21.07
CA TYR A 98 11.31 -13.40 22.11
C TYR A 98 12.52 -12.58 21.68
N VAL A 99 13.04 -11.75 22.58
CA VAL A 99 14.21 -10.91 22.33
C VAL A 99 15.28 -11.17 23.38
N SER A 100 16.54 -11.02 22.97
CA SER A 100 17.69 -11.07 23.86
C SER A 100 17.78 -9.81 24.74
N PRO A 101 18.55 -9.83 25.85
CA PRO A 101 18.75 -8.65 26.68
C PRO A 101 19.36 -7.50 25.89
N GLY A 102 18.82 -6.30 26.04
CA GLY A 102 19.27 -5.09 25.35
C GLY A 102 18.15 -4.34 24.64
N ALA A 103 18.55 -3.35 23.83
CA ALA A 103 17.62 -2.59 23.01
C ALA A 103 17.05 -3.47 21.89
N PHE A 104 15.74 -3.37 21.65
CA PHE A 104 15.06 -4.07 20.57
C PHE A 104 14.22 -3.10 19.72
N GLU A 105 13.99 -3.49 18.48
CA GLU A 105 13.16 -2.77 17.53
C GLU A 105 12.26 -3.78 16.80
N ILE A 106 10.95 -3.58 16.88
CA ILE A 106 9.95 -4.39 16.19
C ILE A 106 9.33 -3.50 15.09
N SER A 107 9.63 -3.84 13.84
CA SER A 107 9.23 -3.09 12.64
C SER A 107 8.39 -3.91 11.65
N ASP A 108 8.06 -5.16 12.01
CA ASP A 108 7.34 -6.16 11.22
C ASP A 108 5.90 -6.40 11.71
N LEU A 109 5.33 -5.44 12.42
CA LEU A 109 3.93 -5.47 12.81
C LEU A 109 3.01 -5.46 11.57
N TYR A 110 2.02 -6.35 11.55
CA TYR A 110 0.95 -6.34 10.57
C TYR A 110 0.11 -5.06 10.73
N SER A 111 -0.16 -4.38 9.62
CA SER A 111 -1.10 -3.25 9.61
C SER A 111 -2.50 -3.77 9.88
N THR A 112 -3.04 -3.48 11.05
CA THR A 112 -4.46 -3.70 11.32
C THR A 112 -5.26 -2.54 10.73
N SER A 113 -6.44 -2.81 10.18
CA SER A 113 -7.34 -1.79 9.64
C SER A 113 -8.02 -0.95 10.74
N SER A 114 -7.80 -1.29 12.01
CA SER A 114 -8.39 -0.63 13.17
C SER A 114 -7.44 0.41 13.76
N SER A 115 -7.92 1.64 13.90
CA SER A 115 -7.33 2.64 14.78
C SER A 115 -7.44 2.18 16.24
N GLY A 116 -6.43 2.48 17.06
CA GLY A 116 -6.41 2.14 18.48
C GLY A 116 -5.00 1.85 18.98
N ASP A 117 -4.67 2.35 20.17
CA ASP A 117 -3.33 2.28 20.74
C ASP A 117 -2.83 0.83 20.87
N LEU A 118 -1.52 0.66 20.69
CA LEU A 118 -0.84 -0.61 20.85
C LEU A 118 -0.36 -0.73 22.29
N LEU A 119 -0.86 -1.73 23.02
CA LEU A 119 -0.34 -2.09 24.33
C LEU A 119 0.82 -3.06 24.16
N VAL A 120 2.01 -2.64 24.54
CA VAL A 120 3.22 -3.46 24.51
C VAL A 120 3.46 -4.01 25.90
N GLU A 121 3.56 -5.33 26.03
CA GLU A 121 3.90 -6.04 27.26
C GLU A 121 5.27 -6.73 27.10
N ILE A 122 6.18 -6.44 28.01
CA ILE A 122 7.53 -7.02 28.09
C ILE A 122 7.54 -7.91 29.33
N LYS A 123 7.53 -9.23 29.11
CA LYS A 123 7.67 -10.21 30.19
C LYS A 123 9.11 -10.66 30.27
N GLU A 124 9.79 -10.28 31.33
CA GLU A 124 11.19 -10.60 31.61
C GLU A 124 11.33 -12.04 32.14
N ALA A 125 12.56 -12.58 32.14
CA ALA A 125 12.86 -13.94 32.60
C ALA A 125 12.59 -14.15 34.11
N ASP A 126 12.61 -13.07 34.89
CA ASP A 126 12.26 -13.08 36.33
C ASP A 126 10.74 -13.10 36.57
N GLY A 127 9.93 -13.06 35.50
CA GLY A 127 8.48 -13.02 35.57
C GLY A 127 7.89 -11.62 35.72
N SER A 128 8.70 -10.57 35.87
CA SER A 128 8.22 -9.20 35.87
C SER A 128 7.65 -8.82 34.50
N VAL A 129 6.55 -8.05 34.51
CA VAL A 129 5.88 -7.59 33.29
C VAL A 129 5.85 -6.07 33.30
N ASN A 130 6.47 -5.47 32.30
CA ASN A 130 6.39 -4.03 32.05
C ASN A 130 5.46 -3.81 30.86
N SER A 131 4.52 -2.87 30.98
CA SER A 131 3.66 -2.50 29.88
C SER A 131 3.65 -1.00 29.61
N TYR A 132 3.54 -0.64 28.33
CA TYR A 132 3.39 0.75 27.89
C TYR A 132 2.51 0.81 26.64
N SER A 133 1.84 1.95 26.46
CA SER A 133 0.98 2.19 25.31
C SER A 133 1.72 3.01 24.26
N VAL A 134 1.72 2.53 23.01
CA VAL A 134 2.20 3.27 21.85
C VAL A 134 0.98 3.79 21.10
N PRO A 135 0.77 5.11 21.01
CA PRO A 135 -0.38 5.65 20.31
C PRO A 135 -0.30 5.31 18.83
N PHE A 136 -1.37 4.73 18.30
CA PHE A 136 -1.47 4.35 16.88
C PHE A 136 -2.50 5.23 16.19
N SER A 137 -2.00 6.14 15.36
CA SER A 137 -2.82 6.93 14.44
C SER A 137 -2.44 6.56 13.02
N SER A 138 -3.33 5.87 12.32
CA SER A 138 -3.20 5.61 10.88
C SER A 138 -3.70 6.84 10.12
N VAL A 139 -2.76 7.66 9.65
CA VAL A 139 -3.09 8.64 8.60
C VAL A 139 -2.81 7.95 7.26
N PRO A 140 -3.75 7.96 6.29
CA PRO A 140 -3.62 7.24 5.02
C PRO A 140 -2.34 7.53 4.20
N LEU A 141 -1.61 8.60 4.52
CA LEU A 141 -0.37 9.00 3.85
C LEU A 141 0.93 8.60 4.59
N LEU A 142 0.87 7.94 5.75
CA LEU A 142 2.10 7.58 6.49
C LEU A 142 2.77 6.33 5.89
N GLN A 143 4.01 6.50 5.44
CA GLN A 143 4.89 5.43 4.97
C GLN A 143 5.76 4.92 6.14
N ARG A 144 6.07 3.62 6.18
CA ARG A 144 7.05 3.08 7.16
C ARG A 144 8.44 3.68 6.87
N GLN A 145 9.20 3.97 7.92
CA GLN A 145 10.56 4.49 7.82
C GLN A 145 11.42 3.61 6.88
N GLY A 146 12.13 4.24 5.94
CA GLY A 146 12.95 3.55 4.93
C GLY A 146 12.22 3.13 3.65
N ARG A 147 10.94 3.46 3.48
CA ARG A 147 10.19 3.22 2.24
C ARG A 147 10.20 4.41 1.31
N ILE A 148 10.26 4.12 0.01
CA ILE A 148 10.11 5.10 -1.06
C ILE A 148 8.95 4.60 -1.94
N LYS A 149 7.79 5.26 -1.82
CA LYS A 149 6.71 5.12 -2.79
C LYS A 149 6.99 6.08 -3.94
N TYR A 150 6.97 5.56 -5.16
CA TYR A 150 7.26 6.33 -6.36
C TYR A 150 6.28 5.96 -7.47
N ALA A 151 5.95 6.93 -8.31
CA ALA A 151 5.19 6.71 -9.53
C ALA A 151 5.66 7.72 -10.58
N VAL A 152 6.15 7.21 -11.72
CA VAL A 152 6.57 8.02 -12.86
C VAL A 152 5.65 7.67 -14.02
N THR A 153 4.89 8.66 -14.50
CA THR A 153 3.93 8.48 -15.59
C THR A 153 4.28 9.39 -16.75
N LEU A 154 4.45 8.80 -17.93
CA LEU A 154 4.65 9.50 -19.19
C LEU A 154 3.47 9.14 -20.10
N ALA A 155 2.48 10.01 -20.17
CA ALA A 155 1.22 9.70 -20.81
C ALA A 155 0.48 10.92 -21.36
N LYS A 156 -0.48 10.65 -22.25
CA LYS A 156 -1.50 11.62 -22.63
C LYS A 156 -2.70 11.46 -21.70
N TYR A 157 -3.26 12.59 -21.26
CA TYR A 157 -4.51 12.61 -20.53
C TYR A 157 -5.63 12.03 -21.39
N ARG A 158 -6.50 11.22 -20.78
CA ARG A 158 -7.65 10.63 -21.44
C ARG A 158 -8.91 11.08 -20.70
N THR A 159 -9.82 11.72 -21.41
CA THR A 159 -11.17 12.02 -20.91
C THR A 159 -12.16 10.98 -21.45
N ASN A 160 -13.15 10.60 -20.63
CA ASN A 160 -14.20 9.65 -21.02
C ASN A 160 -15.33 10.29 -21.84
N SER A 161 -15.23 11.59 -22.13
CA SER A 161 -16.14 12.33 -23.01
C SER A 161 -15.60 12.32 -24.44
N ASN A 162 -16.43 11.90 -25.41
CA ASN A 162 -16.13 11.89 -26.85
C ASN A 162 -15.92 13.29 -27.47
N GLU A 163 -15.75 14.34 -26.66
CA GLU A 163 -15.50 15.71 -27.10
C GLU A 163 -14.50 16.36 -26.15
N GLN A 164 -13.20 16.23 -26.45
CA GLN A 164 -12.28 17.37 -26.48
C GLN A 164 -10.87 16.93 -26.87
N GLN A 165 -10.40 17.59 -27.92
CA GLN A 165 -9.08 17.62 -28.55
C GLN A 165 -7.89 17.25 -27.65
N GLU A 166 -7.01 16.43 -28.22
CA GLU A 166 -5.66 16.15 -27.74
C GLU A 166 -4.95 17.45 -27.30
N SER A 167 -4.71 17.61 -26.01
CA SER A 167 -3.68 18.54 -25.53
C SER A 167 -2.41 17.75 -25.25
N LYS A 168 -1.39 17.98 -26.09
CA LYS A 168 0.00 17.60 -25.82
C LYS A 168 0.61 18.70 -24.96
N PHE A 169 1.18 18.36 -23.82
CA PHE A 169 1.99 19.30 -23.06
C PHE A 169 3.39 19.37 -23.68
N ALA A 170 3.86 20.60 -23.89
CA ALA A 170 5.25 20.95 -24.14
C ALA A 170 5.98 21.13 -22.80
#